data_AF-X0U3A3-F1
#
_entry.id   AF-X0U3A3-F1
#
_cell.length_a   1.000
_cell.length_b   1.000
_cell.length_c   1.000
_cell.angle_alpha   90.00
_cell.angle_beta   90.00
_cell.angle_gamma   90.00
#
_symmetry.space_group_name_H-M   'P 1'
#
loop_
_entity.id
_entity.type
_entity.pdbx_description
1 polymer ?
#
loop_
_entity_poly.entity_id
_entity_poly.type
_entity_poly.pdbx_seq_one_letter_code
_entity_poly.pdbx_strand_id
1 'polypeptide(L)'
;KKIIDKCLIFKFNKEEKWSLHMLFVFFPIDVLWLDKDKKVIDIKENFKPFSLMAKPKEKAKFVVELPVNTIHNTKTKINDEMWF
;
A
#
# COMPACT_ATOMS: atom_id res chain seq x y z
N LYS A 1 -0.03 -20.67 11.22
CA LYS A 1 0.15 -19.25 10.79
C LYS A 1 -1.15 -18.86 10.10
N LYS A 2 -1.93 -17.91 10.65
CA LYS A 2 -3.21 -17.48 10.06
C LYS A 2 -2.87 -16.68 8.79
N ILE A 3 -3.20 -17.20 7.62
CA ILE A 3 -3.10 -16.43 6.39
C ILE A 3 -4.22 -15.39 6.46
N ILE A 4 -3.84 -14.11 6.51
CA ILE A 4 -4.79 -13.01 6.47
C ILE A 4 -5.00 -12.69 4.98
N ASP A 5 -5.95 -13.37 4.35
CA ASP A 5 -6.28 -13.21 2.91
C ASP A 5 -7.15 -11.97 2.62
N LYS A 6 -6.96 -10.89 3.39
CA LYS A 6 -7.75 -9.67 3.21
C LYS A 6 -6.83 -8.47 3.11
N CYS A 7 -7.05 -7.68 2.06
CA CYS A 7 -6.47 -6.38 1.85
C CYS A 7 -7.58 -5.33 1.70
N LEU A 8 -7.21 -4.06 1.84
CA LEU A 8 -8.10 -2.95 1.54
C LEU A 8 -7.54 -2.20 0.33
N ILE A 9 -8.40 -1.97 -0.67
CA ILE A 9 -8.03 -1.29 -1.91
C ILE A 9 -8.81 0.03 -1.97
N PHE A 10 -8.07 1.13 -1.98
CA PHE A 10 -8.61 2.45 -2.26
C PHE A 10 -8.43 2.75 -3.75
N LYS A 11 -9.55 2.93 -4.45
CA LYS A 11 -9.58 3.35 -5.86
C LYS A 11 -9.95 4.82 -5.94
N PHE A 12 -9.09 5.61 -6.56
CA PHE A 12 -9.32 7.04 -6.76
C PHE A 12 -9.74 7.35 -8.20
N ASN A 13 -10.48 8.45 -8.39
CA ASN A 13 -10.96 8.88 -9.71
C ASN A 13 -9.86 9.55 -10.57
N LYS A 14 -8.77 10.00 -9.95
CA LYS A 14 -7.63 10.66 -10.61
C LYS A 14 -6.31 10.16 -10.04
N GLU A 15 -5.26 10.28 -10.83
CA GLU A 15 -3.88 9.97 -10.41
C GLU A 15 -3.25 11.15 -9.68
N GLU A 16 -2.97 10.97 -8.40
CA GLU A 16 -2.32 11.98 -7.55
C GLU A 16 -1.41 11.34 -6.51
N LYS A 17 -0.65 12.17 -5.80
CA LYS A 17 0.21 11.70 -4.69
C LYS A 17 -0.64 11.52 -3.44
N TRP A 18 -1.38 10.42 -3.37
CA TRP A 18 -2.23 10.07 -2.24
C TRP A 18 -1.40 9.76 -1.00
N SER A 19 -1.42 10.67 -0.02
CA SER A 19 -0.78 10.45 1.26
C SER A 19 -1.65 9.59 2.18
N LEU A 20 -1.02 8.72 2.95
CA LEU A 20 -1.67 7.88 3.96
C LEU A 20 -1.17 8.29 5.36
N HIS A 21 -2.05 8.32 6.34
CA HIS A 21 -1.69 8.47 7.75
C HIS A 21 -2.08 7.20 8.52
N MET A 22 -1.48 6.98 9.69
CA MET A 22 -1.80 5.87 10.59
C MET A 22 -2.43 6.32 11.90
N LEU A 23 -3.03 7.52 11.93
CA LEU A 23 -3.82 7.99 13.08
C LEU A 23 -4.95 6.99 13.35
N PHE A 24 -5.04 6.52 14.60
CA PHE A 24 -6.02 5.53 15.06
C PHE A 24 -5.90 4.11 14.46
N VAL A 25 -4.76 3.79 13.83
CA VAL A 25 -4.42 2.41 13.44
C VAL A 25 -3.44 1.84 14.47
N PHE A 26 -3.83 0.74 15.13
CA PHE A 26 -3.11 0.19 16.30
C PHE A 26 -2.11 -0.94 15.97
N PHE A 27 -1.95 -1.28 14.69
CA PHE A 27 -1.02 -2.31 14.22
C PHE A 27 -0.28 -1.83 12.97
N PRO A 28 0.95 -2.33 12.72
CA PRO A 28 1.66 -1.99 11.50
C PRO A 28 1.00 -2.66 10.28
N ILE A 29 1.13 -2.00 9.13
CA ILE A 29 0.65 -2.52 7.84
C ILE A 29 1.73 -2.33 6.77
N ASP A 30 1.59 -3.03 5.68
CA ASP A 30 2.33 -2.74 4.46
C ASP A 30 1.41 -1.96 3.50
N VAL A 31 1.98 -1.04 2.72
CA VAL A 31 1.22 -0.21 1.77
C VAL A 31 1.88 -0.26 0.40
N LEU A 32 1.06 -0.45 -0.64
CA LEU A 32 1.44 -0.31 -2.04
C LEU A 32 0.70 0.88 -2.66
N TRP A 33 1.40 1.66 -3.46
CA TRP A 33 0.79 2.60 -4.39
C TRP A 33 0.88 2.03 -5.79
N LEU A 34 -0.23 2.06 -6.51
CA LEU A 34 -0.31 1.56 -7.89
C LEU A 34 -0.74 2.68 -8.85
N ASP A 35 -0.23 2.63 -10.08
CA ASP A 35 -0.70 3.47 -11.19
C ASP A 35 -2.05 3.00 -11.77
N LYS A 36 -2.53 3.69 -12.80
CA LYS A 36 -3.78 3.33 -13.50
C LYS A 36 -3.79 1.92 -14.11
N ASP A 37 -2.62 1.36 -14.42
CA ASP A 37 -2.43 0.05 -15.03
C ASP A 37 -2.18 -1.04 -13.95
N LYS A 38 -2.39 -0.68 -12.66
CA LYS A 38 -2.23 -1.54 -11.47
C LYS A 38 -0.78 -2.00 -11.23
N LYS A 39 0.18 -1.22 -11.72
CA LYS A 39 1.60 -1.46 -11.53
C LYS A 39 2.08 -0.78 -10.26
N VAL A 40 2.90 -1.47 -9.48
CA VAL A 40 3.46 -0.96 -8.23
C VAL A 40 4.44 0.17 -8.52
N ILE A 41 4.13 1.38 -8.07
CA ILE A 41 4.96 2.58 -8.25
C ILE A 41 5.65 3.03 -6.97
N ASP A 42 5.12 2.65 -5.80
CA ASP A 42 5.78 2.91 -4.52
C ASP A 42 5.38 1.87 -3.47
N ILE A 43 6.27 1.68 -2.50
CA ILE A 43 6.18 0.66 -1.46
C ILE A 43 6.50 1.29 -0.10
N LYS A 44 5.67 0.99 0.89
CA LYS A 44 5.97 1.24 2.30
C LYS A 44 5.77 -0.04 3.11
N GLU A 45 6.87 -0.68 3.46
CA GLU A 45 6.88 -1.79 4.40
C GLU A 45 6.81 -1.30 5.85
N ASN A 46 6.14 -2.07 6.71
CA ASN A 46 6.09 -1.86 8.16
C ASN A 46 5.70 -0.42 8.53
N PHE A 47 4.64 0.10 7.92
CA PHE A 47 4.11 1.41 8.23
C PHE A 47 3.55 1.42 9.65
N LYS A 48 4.22 2.16 10.55
CA LYS A 48 3.98 2.05 11.99
C LYS A 48 2.67 2.72 12.42
N PRO A 49 2.00 2.20 13.46
CA PRO A 49 0.91 2.88 14.17
C PRO A 49 1.22 4.35 14.47
N PHE A 50 0.22 5.22 14.39
CA PHE A 50 0.32 6.65 14.71
C PHE A 50 1.34 7.44 13.88
N SER A 51 1.85 6.88 12.78
CA SER A 51 2.66 7.64 11.82
C SER A 51 1.84 8.76 11.18
N LEU A 52 2.40 9.97 11.16
CA LEU A 52 1.69 11.17 10.70
C LEU A 52 1.39 11.14 9.20
N MET A 53 2.33 10.68 8.39
CA MET A 53 2.16 10.66 6.93
C MET A 53 3.17 9.73 6.24
N ALA A 54 2.71 9.02 5.21
CA ALA A 54 3.50 8.46 4.14
C ALA A 54 2.97 9.00 2.81
N LYS A 55 3.85 9.35 1.89
CA LYS A 55 3.48 9.92 0.59
C LYS A 55 4.27 9.23 -0.51
N PRO A 56 3.63 8.85 -1.62
CA PRO A 56 4.32 8.22 -2.73
C PRO A 56 5.19 9.24 -3.48
N LYS A 57 6.26 8.76 -4.07
CA LYS A 57 7.12 9.55 -4.98
C LYS A 57 6.37 9.93 -6.25
N GLU A 58 5.57 9.02 -6.77
CA GLU A 58 4.84 9.13 -8.03
C GLU A 58 3.32 9.24 -7.81
N LYS A 59 2.58 9.58 -8.87
CA LYS A 59 1.12 9.71 -8.81
C LYS A 59 0.48 8.32 -8.88
N ALA A 60 -0.36 8.00 -7.90
CA ALA A 60 -1.05 6.74 -7.81
C ALA A 60 -2.53 6.89 -8.16
N LYS A 61 -3.11 5.84 -8.74
CA LYS A 61 -4.57 5.68 -8.90
C LYS A 61 -5.16 4.79 -7.81
N PHE A 62 -4.35 3.89 -7.26
CA PHE A 62 -4.76 2.98 -6.20
C PHE A 62 -3.78 3.02 -5.04
N VAL A 63 -4.32 2.80 -3.84
CA VAL A 63 -3.54 2.52 -2.63
C VAL A 63 -4.04 1.20 -2.07
N VAL A 64 -3.13 0.28 -1.77
CA VAL A 64 -3.47 -1.04 -1.24
C VAL A 64 -2.83 -1.20 0.13
N GLU A 65 -3.65 -1.44 1.14
CA GLU A 65 -3.21 -1.80 2.48
C GLU A 65 -3.18 -3.31 2.62
N LEU A 66 -2.05 -3.82 3.11
CA LEU A 66 -1.76 -5.22 3.28
C LEU A 66 -1.39 -5.51 4.74
N PRO A 67 -1.64 -6.74 5.22
CA PRO A 67 -1.06 -7.19 6.49
C PRO A 67 0.46 -6.98 6.52
N VAL A 68 1.01 -6.64 7.68
CA VAL A 68 2.46 -6.43 7.84
C VAL A 68 3.27 -7.65 7.37
N ASN A 69 4.41 -7.39 6.74
CA ASN A 69 5.32 -8.38 6.14
C ASN A 69 4.77 -9.08 4.88
N THR A 70 3.63 -8.67 4.34
CA THR A 70 3.13 -9.24 3.08
C THR A 70 4.13 -8.98 1.96
N ILE A 71 4.61 -7.74 1.81
CA ILE A 71 5.53 -7.35 0.73
C ILE A 71 6.84 -8.12 0.83
N HIS A 72 7.38 -8.24 2.06
CA HIS A 72 8.58 -9.04 2.32
C HIS A 72 8.38 -10.51 1.94
N ASN A 73 7.26 -11.11 2.35
CA ASN A 73 6.97 -12.54 2.12
C ASN A 73 6.73 -12.85 0.64
N THR A 74 6.04 -11.96 -0.09
CA THR A 74 5.77 -12.11 -1.53
C THR A 74 6.92 -11.64 -2.40
N LYS A 75 7.90 -10.93 -1.81
CA LYS A 75 9.01 -10.28 -2.51
C LYS A 75 8.53 -9.29 -3.58
N THR A 76 7.39 -8.63 -3.32
CA THR A 76 6.82 -7.64 -4.23
C THR A 76 7.78 -6.46 -4.40
N LYS A 77 7.94 -6.01 -5.64
CA LYS A 77 8.85 -4.93 -6.03
C LYS A 77 8.13 -3.86 -6.83
N ILE A 78 8.80 -2.72 -6.96
CA ILE A 78 8.42 -1.68 -7.92
C ILE A 78 8.39 -2.31 -9.31
N ASN A 79 7.35 -1.96 -10.08
CA ASN A 79 7.00 -2.49 -11.39
C ASN A 79 6.28 -3.83 -11.44
N ASP A 80 6.03 -4.50 -10.32
CA ASP A 80 5.16 -5.67 -10.30
C ASP A 80 3.71 -5.26 -10.58
N GLU A 81 2.92 -6.19 -11.12
CA GLU A 81 1.50 -5.96 -11.45
C GLU A 81 0.57 -6.68 -10.48
N MET A 82 -0.54 -6.02 -10.15
CA MET A 82 -1.60 -6.58 -9.31
C MET A 82 -2.89 -6.78 -10.10
N TRP A 83 -3.55 -7.93 -9.89
CA TRP A 83 -4.80 -8.29 -10.55
C TRP A 83 -5.94 -8.33 -9.54
N PHE A 84 -6.96 -7.50 -9.76
CA PHE A 84 -8.22 -7.43 -9.01
C PHE A 84 -9.30 -6.69 -9.81
#